data_AF-A0A0F9FLD0-F1
#
_entry.id   AF-A0A0F9FLD0-F1
#
_cell.length_a   1.000
_cell.length_b   1.000
_cell.length_c   1.000
_cell.angle_alpha   90.00
_cell.angle_beta   90.00
_cell.angle_gamma   90.00
#
_symmetry.space_group_name_H-M   'P 1'
#
loop_
_entity.id
_entity.type
_entity.pdbx_description
1 polymer ?
#
loop_
_entity_poly.entity_id
_entity_poly.type
_entity_poly.pdbx_seq_one_letter_code
_entity_poly.pdbx_strand_id
1 'polypeptide(L)'
;IKENPIYRRTFHEREAEIFKEITLNDSSEKILKILAMNKVEMDIQTNEEYSKLLKTQDKIKEDFKDKIDIILFKIDNEKKDDLIGYIVSHRKIIELLEEKIKLTPDNDYEKEEVIHDLIFPRKTTSDQLDFEDHNLWILDEKLAFHTIAKSDLGYDKTFENTNKERPDIIVICSDEESNYASNISIIEFKRPQEKSKNNEPIDQIKDYIIEIKNKKIKNINLRTDDKTNLRNKIH
;
A
#
# COMPACT_ATOMS: atom_id res chain seq x y z
N ILE A 1 -10.55 19.37 -11.82
CA ILE A 1 -10.81 18.00 -12.34
C ILE A 1 -9.58 17.35 -12.96
N LYS A 2 -8.83 17.98 -13.88
CA LYS A 2 -7.62 17.35 -14.47
C LYS A 2 -6.59 16.90 -13.42
N GLU A 3 -6.34 17.73 -12.41
CA GLU A 3 -5.41 17.44 -11.30
C GLU A 3 -6.01 16.57 -10.19
N ASN A 4 -7.35 16.42 -10.17
CA ASN A 4 -8.07 15.70 -9.13
C ASN A 4 -9.18 14.86 -9.78
N PRO A 5 -8.81 13.78 -10.51
CA PRO A 5 -9.74 13.00 -11.31
C PRO A 5 -10.76 12.22 -10.47
N ILE A 6 -10.50 12.00 -9.18
CA ILE A 6 -11.43 11.37 -8.22
C ILE A 6 -12.76 12.11 -8.09
N TYR A 7 -12.80 13.41 -8.39
CA TYR A 7 -14.03 14.23 -8.37
C TYR A 7 -14.69 14.36 -9.73
N ARG A 8 -14.20 13.70 -10.78
CA ARG A 8 -14.76 13.82 -12.14
C ARG A 8 -16.22 13.38 -12.16
N ARG A 9 -16.54 12.23 -11.58
CA ARG A 9 -17.91 11.70 -11.48
C ARG A 9 -18.81 12.67 -10.71
N THR A 10 -18.39 13.06 -9.51
CA THR A 10 -19.11 14.02 -8.66
C THR A 10 -19.44 15.30 -9.42
N PHE A 11 -18.47 15.86 -10.15
CA PHE A 11 -18.71 17.06 -10.96
C PHE A 11 -19.75 16.85 -12.05
N HIS A 12 -19.73 15.72 -12.76
CA HIS A 12 -20.71 15.45 -13.81
C HIS A 12 -22.11 15.15 -13.27
N GLU A 13 -22.22 14.41 -12.16
CA GLU A 13 -23.51 14.03 -11.58
C GLU A 13 -24.16 15.18 -10.78
N ARG A 14 -23.37 16.11 -10.26
CA ARG A 14 -23.83 17.24 -9.43
C ARG A 14 -23.43 18.61 -9.96
N GLU A 15 -23.30 18.72 -11.27
CA GLU A 15 -22.83 19.94 -11.95
C GLU A 15 -23.68 21.16 -11.53
N ALA A 16 -25.00 21.01 -11.51
CA ALA A 16 -25.93 22.09 -11.19
C ALA A 16 -25.85 22.52 -9.72
N GLU A 17 -25.64 21.59 -8.78
CA GLU A 17 -25.43 21.88 -7.36
C GLU A 17 -24.10 22.60 -7.16
N ILE A 18 -23.02 22.05 -7.73
CA ILE A 18 -21.67 22.60 -7.60
C ILE A 18 -21.59 24.02 -8.15
N PHE A 19 -22.19 24.30 -9.32
CA PHE A 19 -22.17 25.65 -9.91
C PHE A 19 -22.96 26.69 -9.12
N LYS A 20 -23.85 26.29 -8.20
CA LYS A 20 -24.49 27.23 -7.27
C LYS A 20 -23.56 27.66 -6.15
N GLU A 21 -22.53 26.86 -5.84
CA GLU A 21 -21.63 27.07 -4.71
C GLU A 21 -20.28 27.68 -5.12
N ILE A 22 -19.90 27.59 -6.41
CA ILE A 22 -18.64 28.12 -6.94
C ILE A 22 -18.83 29.39 -7.78
N THR A 23 -17.82 30.25 -7.74
CA THR A 23 -17.67 31.42 -8.61
C THR A 23 -16.33 31.39 -9.33
N LEU A 24 -16.19 32.15 -10.43
CA LEU A 24 -14.97 32.19 -11.24
C LEU A 24 -13.71 32.64 -10.47
N ASN A 25 -13.88 33.35 -9.36
CA ASN A 25 -12.78 33.88 -8.55
C ASN A 25 -12.45 33.00 -7.33
N ASP A 26 -13.13 31.88 -7.16
CA ASP A 26 -12.87 31.00 -6.02
C ASP A 26 -11.50 30.32 -6.14
N SER A 27 -10.81 30.23 -5.01
CA SER A 27 -9.53 29.52 -4.92
C SER A 27 -9.68 28.04 -5.26
N SER A 28 -8.61 27.43 -5.78
CA SER A 28 -8.56 25.99 -6.04
C SER A 28 -8.89 25.16 -4.79
N GLU A 29 -8.42 25.60 -3.61
CA GLU A 29 -8.72 24.93 -2.33
C GLU A 29 -10.21 24.94 -2.03
N LYS A 30 -10.90 26.08 -2.19
CA LYS A 30 -12.34 26.18 -1.96
C LYS A 30 -13.11 25.28 -2.93
N ILE A 31 -12.75 25.29 -4.22
CA ILE A 31 -13.38 24.45 -5.23
C ILE A 31 -13.20 22.96 -4.87
N LEU A 32 -12.02 22.55 -4.41
CA LEU A 32 -11.77 21.17 -3.98
C LEU A 32 -12.59 20.78 -2.76
N LYS A 33 -12.76 21.66 -1.77
CA LYS A 33 -13.62 21.40 -0.61
C LYS A 33 -15.07 21.19 -1.02
N ILE A 34 -15.59 22.02 -1.91
CA ILE A 34 -16.97 21.89 -2.42
C ILE A 34 -17.16 20.56 -3.17
N LEU A 35 -16.20 20.20 -4.03
CA LEU A 35 -16.22 18.90 -4.72
C LEU A 35 -16.18 17.72 -3.74
N ALA A 36 -15.33 17.79 -2.70
CA ALA A 36 -15.24 16.76 -1.67
C ALA A 36 -16.54 16.63 -0.87
N MET A 37 -17.15 17.74 -0.46
CA MET A 37 -18.44 17.76 0.25
C MET A 37 -19.55 17.14 -0.62
N ASN A 38 -19.63 17.53 -1.90
CA ASN A 38 -20.61 16.98 -2.81
C ASN A 38 -20.43 15.47 -3.04
N LYS A 39 -19.18 14.97 -3.04
CA LYS A 39 -18.88 13.53 -3.12
C LYS A 39 -19.37 12.80 -1.86
N VAL A 40 -19.02 13.30 -0.67
CA VAL A 40 -19.46 12.71 0.61
C VAL A 40 -20.98 12.65 0.70
N GLU A 41 -21.68 13.71 0.28
CA GLU A 41 -23.13 13.73 0.24
C GLU A 41 -23.72 12.67 -0.72
N MET A 42 -23.10 12.45 -1.89
CA MET A 42 -23.51 11.36 -2.80
C MET A 42 -23.35 9.98 -2.13
N ASP A 43 -22.22 9.75 -1.47
CA ASP A 43 -21.92 8.48 -0.81
C ASP A 43 -22.92 8.22 0.34
N ILE A 44 -23.30 9.27 1.10
CA ILE A 44 -24.33 9.20 2.13
C ILE A 44 -25.69 8.82 1.50
N GLN A 45 -26.09 9.49 0.41
CA GLN A 45 -27.36 9.20 -0.26
C GLN A 45 -27.43 7.77 -0.79
N THR A 46 -26.37 7.28 -1.42
CA THR A 46 -26.28 5.88 -1.89
C THR A 46 -26.43 4.89 -0.74
N ASN A 47 -25.74 5.13 0.38
CA ASN A 47 -25.82 4.26 1.57
C ASN A 47 -27.21 4.27 2.21
N GLU A 48 -27.90 5.42 2.23
CA GLU A 48 -29.28 5.50 2.70
C GLU A 48 -30.25 4.73 1.80
N GLU A 49 -30.12 4.85 0.47
CA GLU A 49 -30.92 4.11 -0.49
C GLU A 49 -30.71 2.59 -0.34
N TYR A 50 -29.46 2.16 -0.23
CA TYR A 50 -29.09 0.77 0.05
C TYR A 50 -29.72 0.26 1.35
N SER A 51 -29.59 1.02 2.43
CA SER A 51 -30.16 0.68 3.74
C SER A 51 -31.69 0.60 3.71
N LYS A 52 -32.34 1.46 2.91
CA LYS A 52 -33.80 1.41 2.70
C LYS A 52 -34.18 0.14 1.94
N LEU A 53 -33.49 -0.20 0.84
CA LEU A 53 -33.77 -1.41 0.06
C LEU A 53 -33.69 -2.68 0.89
N LEU A 54 -32.66 -2.82 1.73
CA LEU A 54 -32.50 -3.97 2.64
C LEU A 54 -33.70 -4.16 3.59
N LYS A 55 -34.33 -3.07 4.02
CA LYS A 55 -35.49 -3.10 4.94
C LYS A 55 -36.83 -3.41 4.24
N THR A 56 -36.89 -3.28 2.91
CA THR A 56 -38.13 -3.46 2.12
C THR A 56 -38.30 -4.85 1.50
N GLN A 57 -37.64 -5.88 2.03
CA GLN A 57 -37.59 -7.26 1.49
C GLN A 57 -38.94 -7.93 1.17
N ASP A 58 -40.08 -7.40 1.64
CA ASP A 58 -41.39 -8.09 1.58
C ASP A 58 -42.21 -7.93 0.29
N LYS A 59 -41.76 -7.22 -0.76
CA LYS A 59 -42.51 -7.16 -2.02
C LYS A 59 -41.59 -7.16 -3.23
N ILE A 60 -41.27 -8.35 -3.74
CA ILE A 60 -40.66 -8.52 -5.08
C ILE A 60 -41.71 -8.11 -6.12
N LYS A 61 -41.72 -6.82 -6.43
CA LYS A 61 -42.33 -6.23 -7.62
C LYS A 61 -41.23 -6.03 -8.67
N GLU A 62 -41.61 -5.92 -9.94
CA GLU A 62 -40.70 -5.62 -11.06
C GLU A 62 -39.80 -4.39 -10.76
N ASP A 63 -40.36 -3.36 -10.12
CA ASP A 63 -39.68 -2.15 -9.62
C ASP A 63 -38.54 -2.42 -8.61
N PHE A 64 -38.53 -3.57 -7.94
CA PHE A 64 -37.45 -3.92 -7.01
C PHE A 64 -36.16 -4.33 -7.74
N LYS A 65 -36.29 -4.96 -8.91
CA LYS A 65 -35.14 -5.36 -9.73
C LYS A 65 -34.43 -4.13 -10.30
N ASP A 66 -35.19 -3.19 -10.86
CA ASP A 66 -34.65 -1.95 -11.42
C ASP A 66 -33.89 -1.14 -10.34
N LYS A 67 -34.40 -1.13 -9.10
CA LYS A 67 -33.73 -0.47 -7.96
C LYS A 67 -32.42 -1.16 -7.56
N ILE A 68 -32.36 -2.48 -7.61
CA ILE A 68 -31.12 -3.22 -7.38
C ILE A 68 -30.09 -2.87 -8.46
N ASP A 69 -30.50 -2.87 -9.73
CA ASP A 69 -29.61 -2.58 -10.86
C ASP A 69 -29.03 -1.16 -10.75
N ILE A 70 -29.83 -0.18 -10.32
CA ILE A 70 -29.37 1.20 -10.05
C ILE A 70 -28.32 1.23 -8.93
N ILE A 71 -28.52 0.52 -7.83
CA ILE A 71 -27.55 0.49 -6.73
C ILE A 71 -26.25 -0.21 -7.16
N LEU A 72 -26.34 -1.33 -7.87
CA LEU A 72 -25.15 -2.02 -8.40
C LEU A 72 -24.34 -1.10 -9.31
N PHE A 73 -25.03 -0.34 -10.17
CA PHE A 73 -24.38 0.66 -11.01
C PHE A 73 -23.68 1.76 -10.20
N LYS A 74 -24.30 2.25 -9.12
CA LYS A 74 -23.69 3.25 -8.22
C LYS A 74 -22.44 2.70 -7.53
N ILE A 75 -22.51 1.48 -7.00
CA ILE A 75 -21.38 0.77 -6.36
C ILE A 75 -20.23 0.57 -7.36
N ASP A 76 -20.53 0.16 -8.59
CA ASP A 76 -19.50 -0.05 -9.61
C ASP A 76 -18.78 1.26 -9.98
N ASN A 77 -19.50 2.38 -9.97
CA ASN A 77 -18.88 3.67 -10.17
C ASN A 77 -18.11 4.16 -8.95
N GLU A 78 -18.50 3.81 -7.72
CA GLU A 78 -17.71 4.08 -6.51
C GLU A 78 -16.37 3.34 -6.56
N LYS A 79 -16.39 2.05 -6.92
CA LYS A 79 -15.16 1.26 -7.12
C LYS A 79 -14.21 1.86 -8.15
N LYS A 80 -14.75 2.46 -9.23
CA LYS A 80 -13.94 3.17 -10.23
C LYS A 80 -13.28 4.41 -9.64
N ASP A 81 -14.01 5.18 -8.82
CA ASP A 81 -13.46 6.35 -8.15
C ASP A 81 -12.34 5.97 -7.18
N ASP A 82 -12.52 4.89 -6.42
CA ASP A 82 -11.49 4.35 -5.51
C ASP A 82 -10.24 3.93 -6.28
N LEU A 83 -10.41 3.22 -7.39
CA LEU A 83 -9.31 2.85 -8.29
C LEU A 83 -8.58 4.09 -8.83
N ILE A 84 -9.30 5.14 -9.21
CA ILE A 84 -8.70 6.41 -9.64
C ILE A 84 -7.89 7.02 -8.49
N GLY A 85 -8.44 7.03 -7.27
CA GLY A 85 -7.75 7.53 -6.08
C GLY A 85 -6.45 6.76 -5.79
N TYR A 86 -6.52 5.43 -5.88
CA TYR A 86 -5.38 4.53 -5.74
C TYR A 86 -4.28 4.85 -6.78
N ILE A 87 -4.63 4.91 -8.07
CA ILE A 87 -3.70 5.22 -9.16
C ILE A 87 -3.04 6.59 -8.97
N VAL A 88 -3.81 7.61 -8.57
CA VAL A 88 -3.28 8.96 -8.30
C VAL A 88 -2.29 8.93 -7.15
N SER A 89 -2.59 8.19 -6.08
CA SER A 89 -1.68 8.06 -4.93
C SER A 89 -0.39 7.37 -5.32
N HIS A 90 -0.46 6.28 -6.09
CA HIS A 90 0.70 5.56 -6.62
C HIS A 90 1.56 6.46 -7.50
N ARG A 91 0.93 7.24 -8.37
CA ARG A 91 1.63 8.23 -9.20
C ARG A 91 2.41 9.24 -8.35
N LYS A 92 1.83 9.76 -7.26
CA LYS A 92 2.53 10.69 -6.37
C LYS A 92 3.75 10.06 -5.71
N ILE A 93 3.66 8.79 -5.32
CA ILE A 93 4.78 8.06 -4.72
C ILE A 93 5.90 7.86 -5.75
N ILE A 94 5.56 7.51 -7.00
CA ILE A 94 6.53 7.43 -8.10
C ILE A 94 7.20 8.79 -8.33
N GLU A 95 6.42 9.87 -8.43
CA GLU A 95 6.96 11.23 -8.63
C GLU A 95 7.91 11.62 -7.48
N LEU A 96 7.58 11.27 -6.23
CA LEU A 96 8.47 11.48 -5.09
C LEU A 96 9.76 10.66 -5.20
N LEU A 97 9.65 9.38 -5.56
CA LEU A 97 10.82 8.51 -5.75
C LEU A 97 11.73 9.04 -6.86
N GLU A 98 11.15 9.44 -8.00
CA GLU A 98 11.87 10.02 -9.13
C GLU A 98 12.65 11.29 -8.74
N GLU A 99 12.07 12.15 -7.89
CA GLU A 99 12.80 13.30 -7.35
C GLU A 99 13.94 12.88 -6.42
N LYS A 100 13.74 11.85 -5.59
CA LYS A 100 14.74 11.41 -4.60
C LYS A 100 15.92 10.65 -5.20
N ILE A 101 15.77 10.02 -6.36
CA ILE A 101 16.89 9.34 -7.04
C ILE A 101 17.77 10.29 -7.88
N LYS A 102 17.37 11.57 -8.04
CA LYS A 102 18.15 12.57 -8.79
C LYS A 102 19.36 13.05 -7.98
N LEU A 103 20.33 13.62 -8.70
CA LEU A 103 21.41 14.39 -8.09
C LEU A 103 20.80 15.60 -7.38
N THR A 104 21.18 15.76 -6.11
CA THR A 104 20.87 16.94 -5.32
C THR A 104 21.61 18.17 -5.87
N PRO A 105 21.21 19.40 -5.50
CA PRO A 105 21.92 20.63 -5.90
C PRO A 105 23.41 20.64 -5.55
N ASP A 106 23.80 19.87 -4.53
CA ASP A 106 25.18 19.71 -4.07
C ASP A 106 25.97 18.66 -4.88
N ASN A 107 25.38 18.15 -5.97
CA ASN A 107 25.95 17.14 -6.86
C ASN A 107 26.24 15.78 -6.16
N ASP A 108 25.43 15.45 -5.15
CA ASP A 108 25.43 14.18 -4.41
C ASP A 108 24.06 13.49 -4.53
N TYR A 109 23.94 12.22 -4.16
CA TYR A 109 22.66 11.50 -4.11
C TYR A 109 22.03 11.55 -2.72
N GLU A 110 20.70 11.47 -2.67
CA GLU A 110 19.99 11.26 -1.41
C GLU A 110 20.48 10.00 -0.70
N LYS A 111 20.35 9.99 0.63
CA LYS A 111 20.78 8.84 1.42
C LYS A 111 19.91 7.63 1.11
N GLU A 112 20.51 6.44 1.07
CA GLU A 112 19.81 5.15 0.93
C GLU A 112 18.61 5.03 1.86
N GLU A 113 18.75 5.49 3.12
CA GLU A 113 17.67 5.45 4.10
C GLU A 113 16.38 6.14 3.65
N VAL A 114 16.47 7.20 2.83
CA VAL A 114 15.30 7.93 2.33
C VAL A 114 14.57 7.09 1.29
N ILE A 115 15.31 6.46 0.37
CA ILE A 115 14.74 5.58 -0.65
C ILE A 115 14.18 4.32 0.01
N HIS A 116 14.91 3.80 0.99
CA HIS A 116 14.51 2.63 1.77
C HIS A 116 13.18 2.87 2.45
N ASP A 117 13.06 3.91 3.28
CA ASP A 117 11.82 4.20 4.01
C ASP A 117 10.63 4.53 3.08
N LEU A 118 10.89 4.98 1.84
CA LEU A 118 9.85 5.16 0.82
C LEU A 118 9.34 3.83 0.26
N ILE A 119 10.21 2.82 0.13
CA ILE A 119 9.85 1.48 -0.33
C ILE A 119 9.25 0.63 0.79
N PHE A 120 9.86 0.64 1.98
CA PHE A 120 9.42 -0.13 3.13
C PHE A 120 9.98 0.47 4.44
N PRO A 121 9.15 0.70 5.47
CA PRO A 121 9.61 1.27 6.74
C PRO A 121 10.69 0.42 7.42
N ARG A 122 11.85 1.01 7.73
CA ARG A 122 12.92 0.28 8.43
C ARG A 122 12.52 -0.18 9.83
N LYS A 123 13.14 -1.28 10.28
CA LYS A 123 12.95 -1.90 11.61
C LYS A 123 11.53 -2.38 11.86
N THR A 124 10.82 -2.72 10.79
CA THR A 124 9.45 -3.25 10.86
C THR A 124 9.36 -4.60 10.18
N THR A 125 8.30 -5.34 10.52
CA THR A 125 7.86 -6.54 9.81
C THR A 125 6.47 -6.27 9.23
N SER A 126 6.13 -6.90 8.11
CA SER A 126 4.85 -6.70 7.42
C SER A 126 3.62 -7.10 8.23
N ASP A 127 3.76 -7.78 9.36
CA ASP A 127 2.67 -8.06 10.31
C ASP A 127 2.29 -6.85 11.18
N GLN A 128 3.15 -5.82 11.18
CA GLN A 128 2.95 -4.55 11.87
C GLN A 128 2.44 -3.43 10.95
N LEU A 129 2.32 -3.72 9.64
CA LEU A 129 2.02 -2.75 8.59
C LEU A 129 0.70 -3.12 7.90
N ASP A 130 -0.08 -2.11 7.54
CA ASP A 130 -1.18 -2.28 6.59
C ASP A 130 -0.64 -2.34 5.15
N PHE A 131 -1.48 -2.77 4.20
CA PHE A 131 -1.07 -2.94 2.79
C PHE A 131 -0.57 -1.62 2.16
N GLU A 132 -1.14 -0.50 2.61
CA GLU A 132 -0.81 0.85 2.15
C GLU A 132 0.46 1.44 2.78
N ASP A 133 1.01 0.82 3.84
CA ASP A 133 2.17 1.35 4.58
C ASP A 133 3.53 1.00 3.92
N HIS A 134 3.52 0.26 2.80
CA HIS A 134 4.72 -0.07 2.05
C HIS A 134 4.51 0.00 0.54
N ASN A 135 5.59 0.18 -0.22
CA ASN A 135 5.56 0.35 -1.67
C ASN A 135 6.40 -0.69 -2.42
N LEU A 136 6.43 -1.94 -1.94
CA LEU A 136 7.19 -3.04 -2.57
C LEU A 136 6.79 -3.29 -4.03
N TRP A 137 5.55 -2.96 -4.40
CA TRP A 137 5.05 -3.03 -5.78
C TRP A 137 5.87 -2.21 -6.77
N ILE A 138 6.56 -1.16 -6.30
CA ILE A 138 7.46 -0.34 -7.14
C ILE A 138 8.62 -1.18 -7.69
N LEU A 139 9.10 -2.15 -6.92
CA LEU A 139 10.19 -3.04 -7.32
C LEU A 139 9.69 -4.18 -8.20
N ASP A 140 8.63 -4.86 -7.75
CA ASP A 140 7.91 -5.90 -8.49
C ASP A 140 6.51 -6.07 -7.85
N GLU A 141 5.46 -6.02 -8.68
CA GLU A 141 4.06 -6.18 -8.26
C GLU A 141 3.82 -7.43 -7.40
N LYS A 142 4.56 -8.52 -7.66
CA LYS A 142 4.41 -9.77 -6.89
C LYS A 142 4.84 -9.62 -5.43
N LEU A 143 5.72 -8.66 -5.13
CA LEU A 143 6.18 -8.40 -3.77
C LEU A 143 5.11 -7.73 -2.92
N ALA A 144 4.07 -7.11 -3.51
CA ALA A 144 2.93 -6.59 -2.77
C ALA A 144 2.12 -7.69 -2.06
N PHE A 145 2.14 -8.91 -2.62
CA PHE A 145 1.38 -10.06 -2.13
C PHE A 145 2.26 -11.06 -1.36
N HIS A 146 3.29 -10.55 -0.69
CA HIS A 146 4.19 -11.39 0.09
C HIS A 146 3.50 -12.04 1.29
N THR A 147 4.07 -13.14 1.78
CA THR A 147 3.61 -13.78 3.02
C THR A 147 4.18 -13.08 4.25
N ILE A 148 5.46 -12.70 4.19
CA ILE A 148 6.14 -11.91 5.22
C ILE A 148 7.26 -11.08 4.60
N ALA A 149 7.38 -9.83 5.01
CA ALA A 149 8.53 -8.97 4.70
C ALA A 149 9.13 -8.43 5.99
N LYS A 150 10.45 -8.29 6.06
CA LYS A 150 11.18 -7.71 7.18
C LYS A 150 12.17 -6.70 6.66
N SER A 151 12.32 -5.59 7.35
CA SER A 151 13.26 -4.56 6.96
C SER A 151 14.19 -4.14 8.08
N ASP A 152 15.49 -4.08 7.79
CA ASP A 152 16.53 -3.69 8.75
C ASP A 152 16.51 -4.52 10.05
N LEU A 153 16.02 -5.76 9.97
CA LEU A 153 15.86 -6.71 11.07
C LEU A 153 16.68 -7.97 10.82
N GLY A 154 17.24 -8.53 11.89
CA GLY A 154 17.93 -9.81 11.83
C GLY A 154 16.97 -10.96 11.49
N TYR A 155 17.53 -12.07 11.01
CA TYR A 155 16.77 -13.26 10.62
C TYR A 155 16.01 -13.95 11.78
N ASP A 156 16.33 -13.64 13.03
CA ASP A 156 15.69 -14.16 14.26
C ASP A 156 15.81 -13.13 15.40
N LYS A 157 14.91 -13.16 16.40
CA LYS A 157 14.94 -12.30 17.62
C LYS A 157 16.27 -12.41 18.36
N THR A 158 16.93 -13.58 18.30
CA THR A 158 18.26 -13.81 18.88
C THR A 158 19.37 -12.95 18.26
N PHE A 159 19.15 -12.36 17.08
CA PHE A 159 20.12 -11.55 16.34
C PHE A 159 19.83 -10.04 16.39
N GLU A 160 18.83 -9.58 17.15
CA GLU A 160 18.62 -8.14 17.40
C GLU A 160 19.85 -7.45 18.04
N ASN A 161 20.78 -8.24 18.63
CA ASN A 161 21.96 -7.76 19.34
C ASN A 161 23.31 -8.14 18.70
N THR A 162 23.34 -8.65 17.46
CA THR A 162 24.61 -8.96 16.79
C THR A 162 24.87 -7.99 15.65
N ASN A 163 26.06 -7.37 15.63
CA ASN A 163 26.62 -6.52 14.55
C ASN A 163 26.79 -7.25 13.20
N LYS A 164 25.98 -8.27 12.91
CA LYS A 164 26.01 -8.98 11.64
C LYS A 164 25.30 -8.15 10.58
N GLU A 165 25.83 -8.19 9.36
CA GLU A 165 25.17 -7.64 8.18
C GLU A 165 23.75 -8.21 8.07
N ARG A 166 22.79 -7.32 7.90
CA ARG A 166 21.36 -7.59 7.81
C ARG A 166 20.88 -6.99 6.49
N PRO A 167 20.06 -7.71 5.72
CA PRO A 167 19.54 -7.16 4.48
C PRO A 167 18.64 -5.96 4.76
N ASP A 168 18.65 -4.98 3.86
CA ASP A 168 17.75 -3.83 3.98
C ASP A 168 16.29 -4.28 3.99
N ILE A 169 15.91 -5.18 3.08
CA ILE A 169 14.60 -5.84 3.08
C ILE A 169 14.76 -7.31 2.65
N ILE A 170 14.11 -8.21 3.38
CA ILE A 170 13.87 -9.59 2.97
C ILE A 170 12.37 -9.81 2.81
N VAL A 171 11.97 -10.35 1.67
CA VAL A 171 10.58 -10.66 1.33
C VAL A 171 10.46 -12.14 1.07
N ILE A 172 9.48 -12.79 1.69
CA ILE A 172 9.22 -14.22 1.57
C ILE A 172 7.81 -14.41 1.06
N CYS A 173 7.71 -15.13 -0.06
CA CYS A 173 6.45 -15.61 -0.60
C CYS A 173 6.38 -17.12 -0.42
N SER A 174 5.21 -17.60 -0.05
CA SER A 174 4.99 -19.01 0.26
C SER A 174 3.71 -19.49 -0.38
N ASP A 175 3.72 -20.74 -0.84
CA ASP A 175 2.52 -21.39 -1.33
C ASP A 175 1.70 -21.86 -0.11
N GLU A 176 0.41 -21.53 -0.06
CA GLU A 176 -0.44 -21.82 1.11
C GLU A 176 -0.49 -23.31 1.48
N GLU A 177 -0.31 -24.20 0.50
CA GLU A 177 -0.30 -25.65 0.69
C GLU A 177 1.03 -26.18 1.27
N SER A 178 2.12 -25.41 1.17
CA SER A 178 3.45 -25.82 1.61
C SER A 178 3.90 -24.99 2.80
N ASN A 179 4.36 -25.66 3.87
CA ASN A 179 5.00 -24.98 5.01
C ASN A 179 6.44 -24.48 4.68
N TYR A 180 6.74 -24.23 3.40
CA TYR A 180 8.04 -23.79 2.90
C TYR A 180 7.89 -22.49 2.09
N ALA A 181 8.94 -21.67 2.10
CA ALA A 181 9.02 -20.51 1.23
C ALA A 181 9.15 -20.98 -0.22
N SER A 182 8.28 -20.51 -1.11
CA SER A 182 8.38 -20.75 -2.55
C SER A 182 9.34 -19.75 -3.21
N ASN A 183 9.43 -18.53 -2.67
CA ASN A 183 10.37 -17.51 -3.13
C ASN A 183 10.91 -16.70 -1.93
N ILE A 184 12.21 -16.41 -1.95
CA ILE A 184 12.84 -15.44 -1.05
C ILE A 184 13.52 -14.38 -1.92
N SER A 185 13.09 -13.13 -1.78
CA SER A 185 13.68 -11.96 -2.42
C SER A 185 14.46 -11.16 -1.37
N ILE A 186 15.69 -10.77 -1.72
CA ILE A 186 16.57 -9.95 -0.87
C ILE A 186 16.81 -8.66 -1.62
N ILE A 187 16.54 -7.54 -0.98
CA ILE A 187 16.67 -6.20 -1.54
C ILE A 187 17.72 -5.46 -0.72
N GLU A 188 18.64 -4.81 -1.41
CA GLU A 188 19.72 -4.01 -0.86
C GLU A 188 19.77 -2.70 -1.64
N PHE A 189 19.75 -1.57 -0.93
CA PHE A 189 19.86 -0.25 -1.52
C PHE A 189 21.33 0.17 -1.55
N LYS A 190 21.74 0.82 -2.64
CA LYS A 190 23.11 1.33 -2.82
C LYS A 190 23.12 2.71 -3.45
N ARG A 191 23.97 3.61 -2.94
CA ARG A 191 24.22 4.92 -3.56
C ARG A 191 25.07 4.78 -4.82
N PRO A 192 24.69 5.40 -5.96
CA PRO A 192 25.41 5.27 -7.23
C PRO A 192 26.89 5.70 -7.21
N GLN A 193 27.29 6.61 -6.32
CA GLN A 193 28.65 7.17 -6.27
C GLN A 193 29.53 6.63 -5.14
N GLU A 194 29.02 5.73 -4.29
CA GLU A 194 29.78 5.21 -3.16
C GLU A 194 30.72 4.09 -3.61
N LYS A 195 32.02 4.41 -3.78
CA LYS A 195 33.08 3.48 -4.19
C LYS A 195 33.85 2.90 -3.00
N SER A 196 33.18 2.47 -1.93
CA SER A 196 33.88 1.84 -0.81
C SER A 196 34.23 0.39 -1.17
N LYS A 197 35.52 0.02 -1.04
CA LYS A 197 36.03 -1.35 -1.34
C LYS A 197 35.49 -2.45 -0.42
N ASN A 198 34.81 -2.09 0.66
CA ASN A 198 34.37 -3.02 1.71
C ASN A 198 32.91 -3.46 1.56
N ASN A 199 32.14 -2.94 0.59
CA ASN A 199 30.71 -3.23 0.41
C ASN A 199 30.38 -3.52 -1.06
N GLU A 200 31.01 -4.53 -1.66
CA GLU A 200 30.56 -5.04 -2.96
C GLU A 200 29.15 -5.65 -2.78
N PRO A 201 28.08 -5.09 -3.39
CA PRO A 201 26.71 -5.51 -3.12
C PRO A 201 26.47 -6.99 -3.39
N ILE A 202 27.18 -7.52 -4.39
CA ILE A 202 27.13 -8.93 -4.75
C ILE A 202 27.63 -9.82 -3.61
N ASP A 203 28.67 -9.42 -2.89
CA ASP A 203 29.24 -10.22 -1.81
C ASP A 203 28.33 -10.18 -0.57
N GLN A 204 27.74 -9.03 -0.25
CA GLN A 204 26.71 -8.93 0.81
C GLN A 204 25.51 -9.85 0.51
N ILE A 205 25.01 -9.83 -0.72
CA ILE A 205 23.92 -10.71 -1.14
C ILE A 205 24.32 -12.19 -1.05
N LYS A 206 25.56 -12.56 -1.42
CA LYS A 206 26.04 -13.95 -1.27
C LYS A 206 26.06 -14.38 0.19
N ASP A 207 26.52 -13.52 1.09
CA ASP A 207 26.61 -13.82 2.52
C ASP A 207 25.21 -14.04 3.11
N TYR A 208 24.24 -13.19 2.74
CA TYR A 208 22.83 -13.40 3.07
C TYR A 208 22.29 -14.75 2.56
N ILE A 209 22.57 -15.11 1.31
CA ILE A 209 22.13 -16.39 0.73
C ILE A 209 22.75 -17.58 1.48
N ILE A 210 24.03 -17.51 1.82
CA ILE A 210 24.73 -18.57 2.58
C ILE A 210 24.10 -18.71 3.97
N GLU A 211 23.85 -17.60 4.67
CA GLU A 211 23.20 -17.62 5.98
C GLU A 211 21.80 -18.24 5.91
N ILE A 212 20.98 -17.84 4.93
CA ILE A 212 19.61 -18.36 4.72
C ILE A 212 19.64 -19.87 4.46
N LYS A 213 20.54 -20.35 3.59
CA LYS A 213 20.68 -21.77 3.28
C LYS A 213 21.08 -22.60 4.50
N ASN A 214 22.02 -22.11 5.30
CA ASN A 214 22.52 -22.82 6.48
C ASN A 214 21.48 -22.90 7.60
N LYS A 215 20.58 -21.91 7.72
CA LYS A 215 19.59 -21.83 8.79
C LYS A 215 18.32 -22.66 8.54
N LYS A 216 18.17 -23.33 7.39
CA LYS A 216 16.93 -24.03 6.98
C LYS A 216 15.68 -23.22 7.38
N ILE A 217 15.50 -22.05 6.76
CA ILE A 217 14.34 -21.20 7.06
C ILE A 217 13.06 -21.98 6.79
N LYS A 218 12.44 -22.49 7.87
CA LYS A 218 11.07 -22.99 7.86
C LYS A 218 10.17 -21.77 8.02
N ASN A 219 9.11 -21.72 7.23
CA ASN A 219 8.09 -20.66 7.21
C ASN A 219 7.55 -20.31 8.61
N ILE A 220 7.68 -21.25 9.54
CA ILE A 220 7.11 -21.22 10.90
C ILE A 220 7.93 -20.39 11.90
N ASN A 221 9.21 -20.09 11.66
CA ASN A 221 10.02 -19.35 12.66
C ASN A 221 10.02 -17.82 12.49
N LEU A 222 9.34 -17.29 11.47
CA LEU A 222 9.27 -15.83 11.22
C LEU A 222 7.90 -15.23 11.53
N ARG A 223 6.83 -16.03 11.59
CA ARG A 223 5.60 -15.71 12.32
C ARG A 223 5.93 -15.88 13.80
N THR A 224 6.51 -14.87 14.44
CA THR A 224 6.85 -14.98 15.87
C THR A 224 5.60 -15.35 16.67
N ASP A 225 5.65 -16.54 17.29
CA ASP A 225 5.19 -17.02 18.60
C ASP A 225 4.15 -16.26 19.46
N ASP A 226 3.48 -15.21 18.99
CA ASP A 226 2.50 -14.45 19.79
C ASP A 226 1.06 -14.97 19.64
N LYS A 227 0.76 -15.78 18.62
CA LYS A 227 -0.57 -16.43 18.51
C LYS A 227 -0.78 -17.54 19.55
N THR A 228 0.27 -18.00 20.23
CA THR A 228 0.15 -18.99 21.30
C THR A 228 -0.43 -18.39 22.59
N ASN A 229 -0.44 -17.05 22.74
CA ASN A 229 -0.98 -16.37 23.92
C ASN A 229 -2.42 -15.83 23.77
N LEU A 230 -2.98 -15.75 22.55
CA LEU A 230 -4.36 -15.28 22.36
C LEU A 230 -5.43 -16.38 22.48
N ARG A 231 -5.07 -17.66 22.43
CA ARG A 231 -6.04 -18.76 22.64
C ARG A 231 -6.37 -19.06 24.10
N ASN A 232 -5.64 -18.50 25.07
CA ASN A 232 -5.85 -18.74 26.51
C ASN A 232 -6.61 -17.60 27.23
N LYS A 233 -7.22 -16.66 26.50
CA LYS A 233 -8.02 -15.56 27.09
C LYS A 233 -9.51 -15.58 26.74
N ILE A 234 -10.01 -16.69 26.19
CA ILE A 234 -11.45 -16.91 26.00
C ILE A 234 -11.82 -18.25 26.64
N HIS A 235 -11.79 -18.28 27.97
CA HIS A 235 -12.58 -19.19 28.82
C HIS A 235 -13.06 -18.38 30.02
#